data_AF-A0A1J5CTM1-F1
#
_entry.id   AF-A0A1J5CTM1-F1
#
_cell.length_a   1.000
_cell.length_b   1.000
_cell.length_c   1.000
_cell.angle_alpha   90.00
_cell.angle_beta   90.00
_cell.angle_gamma   90.00
#
_symmetry.space_group_name_H-M   'P 1'
#
loop_
_entity.id
_entity.type
_entity.pdbx_description
1 polymer ?
#
loop_
_entity_poly.entity_id
_entity_poly.type
_entity_poly.pdbx_seq_one_letter_code
_entity_poly.pdbx_strand_id
1 'polypeptide(L)'
;MFSLEEIPDSITPSNPPIDEVIEAEEELRRHEDFLLLHENISKLPIKYQDVITLRFFENKQIKEIGEILGKWEGTIKSLLH
;
A
#
# COMPACT_ATOMS: atom_id res chain seq x y z
N MET A 1 25.83 -19.43 44.79
CA MET A 1 25.82 -17.97 45.00
C MET A 1 26.20 -17.36 43.65
N PHE A 2 25.20 -17.12 42.81
CA PHE A 2 25.38 -16.45 41.51
C PHE A 2 24.74 -15.09 41.66
N SER A 3 25.57 -14.06 41.59
CA SER A 3 25.16 -12.66 41.58
C SER A 3 24.46 -12.41 40.24
N LEU A 4 23.16 -12.09 40.27
CA LEU A 4 22.45 -11.61 39.09
C LEU A 4 22.98 -10.20 38.82
N GLU A 5 23.87 -10.10 37.85
CA GLU A 5 24.27 -8.82 37.27
C GLU A 5 23.03 -8.08 36.78
N GLU A 6 23.10 -6.77 37.01
CA GLU A 6 22.05 -5.78 36.93
C GLU A 6 21.22 -5.91 35.65
N ILE A 7 19.92 -6.18 35.83
CA ILE A 7 18.92 -5.98 34.78
C ILE A 7 18.98 -4.48 34.46
N PRO A 8 19.29 -4.07 33.22
CA PRO A 8 19.37 -2.65 32.89
C PRO A 8 18.03 -1.99 33.22
N ASP A 9 18.12 -0.98 34.09
CA ASP A 9 17.03 -0.11 34.46
C ASP A 9 16.31 0.43 33.21
N SER A 10 14.98 0.55 33.35
CA SER A 10 14.03 1.14 32.41
C SER A 10 13.48 0.24 31.28
N ILE A 11 12.71 -0.78 31.66
CA ILE A 11 11.39 -0.95 31.03
C ILE A 11 10.50 0.16 31.59
N THR A 12 10.72 1.41 31.17
CA THR A 12 9.66 2.41 31.29
C THR A 12 8.57 1.96 30.33
N PRO A 13 7.31 1.76 30.75
CA PRO A 13 6.21 1.83 29.80
C PRO A 13 6.28 3.25 29.24
N SER A 14 6.90 3.43 28.07
CA SER A 14 6.71 4.64 27.29
C SER A 14 5.21 4.68 27.09
N ASN A 15 4.52 5.59 27.77
CA ASN A 15 3.15 5.90 27.45
C ASN A 15 3.26 6.85 26.26
N PRO A 16 3.24 6.36 25.00
CA PRO A 16 3.33 7.23 23.84
C PRO A 16 2.27 8.33 23.96
N PRO A 17 2.58 9.56 23.52
CA PRO A 17 1.55 10.56 23.29
C PRO A 17 0.38 9.93 22.51
N ILE A 18 -0.84 10.26 22.91
CA ILE A 18 -2.06 9.71 22.30
C ILE A 18 -2.04 9.95 20.78
N ASP A 19 -1.50 11.08 20.34
CA ASP A 19 -1.36 11.43 18.93
C ASP A 19 -0.46 10.43 18.17
N GLU A 20 0.67 9.99 18.76
CA GLU A 20 1.55 8.99 18.14
C GLU A 20 0.86 7.62 18.01
N VAL A 21 0.02 7.25 18.98
CA VAL A 21 -0.77 6.01 18.92
C VAL A 21 -1.80 6.09 17.79
N ILE A 22 -2.51 7.22 17.68
CA ILE A 22 -3.50 7.45 16.62
C ILE A 22 -2.83 7.39 15.24
N GLU A 23 -1.69 8.08 15.05
CA GLU A 23 -0.95 8.05 13.79
C GLU A 23 -0.51 6.63 13.41
N ALA A 24 -0.03 5.84 14.38
CA ALA A 24 0.36 4.45 14.15
C ALA A 24 -0.84 3.56 13.78
N GLU A 25 -1.98 3.73 14.44
CA GLU A 25 -3.23 3.03 14.10
C GLU A 25 -3.71 3.38 12.69
N GLU A 26 -3.63 4.65 12.30
CA GLU A 26 -3.98 5.09 10.96
C GLU A 26 -3.04 4.53 9.87
N GLU A 27 -1.73 4.47 10.13
CA GLU A 27 -0.77 3.82 9.23
C GLU A 27 -1.06 2.32 9.08
N LEU A 28 -1.34 1.62 10.19
CA LEU A 28 -1.73 0.21 10.14
C LEU A 28 -2.99 0.00 9.28
N ARG A 29 -4.00 0.85 9.47
CA ARG A 29 -5.24 0.79 8.69
C ARG A 29 -4.98 1.05 7.20
N ARG A 30 -4.16 2.04 6.85
CA ARG A 30 -3.74 2.30 5.46
C ARG A 30 -3.02 1.10 4.85
N HIS A 31 -2.16 0.45 5.62
CA HIS A 31 -1.43 -0.72 5.17
C HIS A 31 -2.36 -1.91 4.89
N GLU A 32 -3.33 -2.17 5.77
CA GLU A 32 -4.35 -3.20 5.57
C GLU A 32 -5.19 -2.94 4.30
N ASP A 33 -5.64 -1.70 4.12
CA ASP A 33 -6.38 -1.27 2.92
C ASP A 33 -5.53 -1.48 1.65
N PHE A 34 -4.23 -1.16 1.70
CA PHE A 34 -3.30 -1.37 0.59
C PHE A 34 -3.15 -2.85 0.23
N LEU A 35 -2.96 -3.73 1.23
CA LEU A 35 -2.82 -5.17 1.02
C LEU A 35 -4.08 -5.76 0.40
N LEU A 36 -5.25 -5.36 0.92
CA LEU A 36 -6.54 -5.81 0.39
C LEU A 36 -6.73 -5.37 -1.07
N LEU A 37 -6.42 -4.11 -1.38
CA LEU A 37 -6.50 -3.59 -2.75
C LEU A 37 -5.57 -4.37 -3.69
N HIS A 38 -4.31 -4.58 -3.29
CA HIS A 38 -3.33 -5.32 -4.07
C HIS A 38 -3.77 -6.76 -4.34
N GLU A 39 -4.26 -7.46 -3.31
CA GLU A 39 -4.77 -8.82 -3.43
C GLU A 39 -5.92 -8.90 -4.45
N ASN A 40 -6.87 -7.96 -4.39
CA ASN A 40 -8.00 -7.94 -5.32
C ASN A 40 -7.58 -7.63 -6.76
N ILE A 41 -6.65 -6.69 -6.97
CA ILE A 41 -6.12 -6.39 -8.31
C ILE A 41 -5.40 -7.62 -8.87
N SER A 42 -4.60 -8.32 -8.07
CA SER A 42 -3.83 -9.50 -8.53
C SER A 42 -4.70 -10.65 -9.06
N LYS A 43 -5.98 -10.70 -8.66
CA LYS A 43 -6.97 -11.70 -9.12
C LYS A 43 -7.62 -11.33 -10.46
N LEU A 44 -7.49 -10.08 -10.91
CA LEU A 44 -8.06 -9.65 -12.19
C LEU A 44 -7.25 -10.21 -13.36
N PRO A 45 -7.82 -10.36 -14.56
CA PRO A 45 -7.04 -10.68 -15.75
C PRO A 45 -5.94 -9.62 -16.00
N ILE A 46 -4.77 -10.03 -16.50
CA ILE A 46 -3.57 -9.18 -16.64
C ILE A 46 -3.85 -7.84 -17.34
N LYS A 47 -4.72 -7.85 -18.35
CA LYS A 47 -5.13 -6.65 -19.11
C LYS A 47 -5.76 -5.54 -18.25
N TYR A 48 -6.41 -5.91 -17.13
CA TYR A 48 -6.96 -4.95 -16.17
C TYR A 48 -5.90 -4.52 -15.17
N GLN A 49 -5.07 -5.45 -14.70
CA GLN A 49 -3.96 -5.15 -13.79
C GLN A 49 -3.03 -4.10 -14.38
N ASP A 50 -2.58 -4.29 -15.62
CA ASP A 50 -1.67 -3.38 -16.31
C ASP A 50 -2.23 -1.95 -16.38
N VAL A 51 -3.51 -1.82 -16.74
CA VAL A 51 -4.16 -0.53 -16.91
C VAL A 51 -4.41 0.16 -15.56
N ILE A 52 -4.81 -0.59 -14.53
CA ILE A 52 -5.00 -0.07 -13.17
C ILE A 52 -3.67 0.40 -12.58
N THR A 53 -2.62 -0.42 -12.67
CA THR A 53 -1.28 -0.10 -12.17
C THR A 53 -0.75 1.17 -12.84
N LEU A 54 -0.79 1.23 -14.18
CA LEU A 54 -0.30 2.39 -14.90
C LEU A 54 -1.11 3.66 -14.58
N ARG A 55 -2.43 3.55 -14.40
CA ARG A 55 -3.29 4.70 -14.16
C ARG A 55 -3.16 5.27 -12.75
N PHE A 56 -3.20 4.42 -11.72
CA PHE A 56 -3.40 4.85 -10.34
C PHE A 56 -2.13 4.77 -9.49
N PHE A 57 -1.18 3.90 -9.83
CA PHE A 57 0.09 3.76 -9.10
C PHE A 57 1.21 4.54 -9.79
N GLU A 58 1.23 4.52 -11.13
CA GLU A 58 2.23 5.22 -11.94
C GLU A 58 1.76 6.59 -12.46
N ASN A 59 0.53 7.00 -12.12
CA ASN A 59 -0.08 8.29 -12.51
C ASN A 59 -0.03 8.62 -14.01
N LYS A 60 -0.08 7.61 -14.89
CA LYS A 60 -0.03 7.82 -16.34
C LYS A 60 -1.36 8.31 -16.90
N GLN A 61 -1.31 9.13 -17.94
CA GLN A 61 -2.48 9.54 -18.71
C GLN A 61 -2.96 8.41 -19.63
N ILE A 62 -4.25 8.40 -19.97
CA ILE A 62 -4.86 7.35 -20.82
C ILE A 62 -4.11 7.21 -22.15
N LYS A 63 -3.68 8.34 -22.73
CA LYS A 63 -2.88 8.37 -23.96
C LYS A 63 -1.54 7.64 -23.79
N GLU A 64 -0.79 7.99 -22.74
CA GLU A 64 0.50 7.35 -22.43
C GLU A 64 0.34 5.85 -22.17
N ILE A 65 -0.73 5.44 -21.47
CA ILE A 65 -1.04 4.03 -21.24
C ILE A 65 -1.29 3.30 -22.57
N GLY A 66 -2.03 3.93 -23.49
CA GLY A 66 -2.25 3.39 -24.83
C GLY A 66 -0.96 3.22 -25.62
N GLU A 67 -0.05 4.20 -25.54
CA GLU A 67 1.27 4.16 -26.15
C GLU A 67 2.15 3.05 -25.55
N ILE A 68 2.18 2.90 -24.22
CA ILE A 68 2.94 1.88 -23.50
C ILE A 68 2.45 0.46 -23.85
N LEU A 69 1.13 0.25 -23.89
CA LEU A 69 0.52 -1.07 -24.09
C LEU A 69 0.25 -1.40 -25.55
N GLY A 70 0.48 -0.46 -26.48
CA GLY A 70 0.13 -0.61 -27.90
C GLY A 70 -1.38 -0.77 -28.13
N LYS A 71 -2.21 -0.03 -27.39
CA LYS A 71 -3.68 -0.10 -27.45
C LYS A 71 -4.30 1.27 -27.71
N TRP A 72 -5.49 1.27 -28.32
CA TRP A 72 -6.27 2.48 -28.50
C TRP A 72 -6.76 3.04 -27.16
N GLU A 73 -6.81 4.36 -27.02
CA GLU A 73 -7.31 5.03 -25.80
C GLU A 73 -8.73 4.57 -25.43
N GLY A 74 -9.59 4.31 -26.43
CA GLY A 74 -10.93 3.78 -26.20
C GLY A 74 -10.91 2.42 -25.50
N THR A 75 -9.97 1.53 -25.87
CA THR A 75 -9.78 0.24 -25.21
C THR A 75 -9.31 0.43 -23.77
N ILE A 76 -8.39 1.37 -23.51
CA ILE A 76 -7.93 1.68 -22.15
C ILE A 76 -9.09 2.17 -21.28
N LYS A 77 -9.95 3.07 -21.81
CA LYS A 77 -11.15 3.55 -21.12
C LYS A 77 -12.12 2.41 -20.79
N SER A 78 -12.36 1.49 -21.73
CA SER A 78 -13.21 0.31 -21.49
C SER A 78 -12.61 -0.71 -20.53
N LEU A 79 -11.29 -0.71 -20.33
CA LEU A 79 -10.64 -1.55 -19.31
C LEU A 79 -10.67 -0.91 -17.92
N LEU A 80 -10.98 0.38 -17.80
CA LEU A 80 -11.09 1.10 -16.53
C LEU A 80 -12.54 1.27 -16.02
N HIS A 81 -13.52 0.99 -16.87
CA HIS A 81 -14.96 1.10 -16.59
C HIS A 81 -15.60 -0.26 -16.40
#